data_AF-A0A1X0BPT6-F1
#
_entry.id   AF-A0A1X0BPT6-F1
#
_cell.length_a   1.000
_cell.length_b   1.000
_cell.length_c   1.000
_cell.angle_alpha   90.00
_cell.angle_beta   90.00
_cell.angle_gamma   90.00
#
_symmetry.space_group_name_H-M   'P 1'
#
loop_
_entity.id
_entity.type
_entity.pdbx_description
1 polymer ?
#
loop_
_entity_poly.entity_id
_entity_poly.type
_entity_poly.pdbx_seq_one_letter_code
_entity_poly.pdbx_strand_id
1 'polypeptide(L)'
;MSSTEPDRATVDEPGGPAEPGRPVVLESNPPGLWRALLGLAVGVLAPLFGFLVGSIFGAGATGDSVDPMFLSLFAGIVIGGIGLLVALSGGARLWRHFHRQDAVESEDSR
;
A
#
# COMPACT_ATOMS: atom_id res chain seq x y z
N MET A 1 7.26 -25.01 -47.36
CA MET A 1 7.26 -23.53 -47.34
C MET A 1 5.81 -23.09 -47.17
N SER A 2 5.58 -22.17 -46.23
CA SER A 2 4.38 -21.41 -45.79
C SER A 2 3.03 -21.63 -46.51
N SER A 3 1.88 -21.68 -45.84
CA SER A 3 1.36 -20.60 -45.00
C SER A 3 0.46 -21.12 -43.87
N THR A 4 0.86 -20.86 -42.62
CA THR A 4 -0.05 -20.86 -41.47
C THR A 4 -0.66 -19.46 -41.44
N GLU A 5 -1.78 -19.29 -42.11
CA GLU A 5 -2.57 -18.06 -42.01
C GLU A 5 -3.17 -18.04 -40.59
N PRO A 6 -2.86 -17.02 -39.77
CA PRO A 6 -3.49 -16.91 -38.46
C PRO A 6 -4.96 -16.62 -38.74
N ASP A 7 -5.83 -17.50 -38.25
CA ASP A 7 -7.26 -17.27 -38.14
C ASP A 7 -7.45 -15.93 -37.42
N ARG A 8 -7.66 -14.87 -38.21
CA ARG A 8 -7.95 -13.55 -37.67
C ARG A 8 -9.33 -13.69 -37.08
N ALA A 9 -9.38 -13.76 -35.75
CA ALA A 9 -10.58 -13.49 -34.98
C ALA A 9 -11.29 -12.30 -35.66
N THR A 10 -12.41 -12.60 -36.31
CA THR A 10 -13.28 -11.63 -36.94
C THR A 10 -13.61 -10.60 -35.87
N VAL A 11 -13.02 -9.41 -35.99
CA VAL A 11 -13.44 -8.25 -35.23
C VAL A 11 -14.88 -8.04 -35.66
N ASP A 12 -15.81 -8.38 -34.76
CA ASP A 12 -17.23 -8.15 -34.96
C ASP A 12 -17.44 -6.72 -35.46
N GLU A 13 -18.16 -6.60 -36.57
CA GLU A 13 -18.50 -5.31 -37.17
C GLU A 13 -19.28 -4.44 -36.17
N PRO A 14 -19.06 -3.11 -36.17
CA PRO A 14 -19.73 -2.17 -35.28
C PRO A 14 -21.16 -1.88 -35.78
N GLY A 15 -22.01 -2.90 -35.83
CA GLY A 15 -23.37 -2.81 -36.38
C GLY A 15 -24.45 -3.57 -35.61
N GLY A 16 -24.10 -4.44 -34.66
CA GLY A 16 -25.06 -5.06 -33.75
C GLY A 16 -25.32 -4.19 -32.52
N PRO A 17 -26.53 -4.20 -31.92
CA PRO A 17 -26.74 -3.57 -30.62
C PRO A 17 -25.74 -4.21 -29.64
N ALA A 18 -24.77 -3.43 -29.17
CA ALA A 18 -23.77 -3.90 -28.21
C ALA A 18 -24.51 -4.55 -27.04
N GLU A 19 -24.32 -5.86 -26.84
CA GLU A 19 -24.89 -6.54 -25.68
C GLU A 19 -24.45 -5.78 -24.43
N PRO A 20 -25.39 -5.38 -23.55
CA PRO A 20 -25.03 -4.68 -22.33
C PRO A 20 -24.01 -5.51 -21.56
N GLY A 21 -22.78 -4.97 -21.40
CA GLY A 21 -21.73 -5.65 -20.67
C GLY A 21 -22.17 -5.98 -19.25
N ARG A 22 -21.73 -7.13 -18.71
CA ARG A 22 -22.04 -7.54 -17.33
C ARG A 22 -21.65 -6.43 -16.35
N PRO A 23 -22.57 -5.96 -15.48
CA PRO A 23 -22.21 -4.92 -14.51
C PRO A 23 -21.18 -5.48 -13.53
N VAL A 24 -20.00 -4.85 -13.49
CA VAL A 24 -18.95 -5.15 -12.51
C VAL A 24 -19.15 -4.19 -11.33
N VAL A 25 -19.48 -4.74 -10.16
CA VAL A 25 -19.54 -3.98 -8.92
C VAL A 25 -18.16 -4.06 -8.27
N LEU A 26 -17.49 -2.92 -8.11
CA LEU A 26 -16.23 -2.84 -7.38
C LEU A 26 -16.54 -2.63 -5.90
N GLU A 27 -16.11 -3.56 -5.06
CA GLU A 27 -16.15 -3.37 -3.62
C GLU A 27 -15.12 -2.31 -3.23
N SER A 28 -15.59 -1.33 -2.45
CA SER A 28 -14.73 -0.26 -1.97
C SER A 28 -13.77 -0.80 -0.93
N ASN A 29 -12.48 -0.51 -1.07
CA ASN A 29 -11.47 -0.93 -0.10
C ASN A 29 -11.79 -0.39 1.31
N PRO A 30 -11.65 -1.18 2.38
CA PRO A 30 -12.06 -0.76 3.72
C PRO A 30 -11.39 0.55 4.19
N PRO A 31 -12.14 1.45 4.84
CA PRO A 31 -11.64 2.74 5.28
C PRO A 31 -10.56 2.57 6.36
N GLY A 32 -9.32 2.87 6.01
CA GLY A 32 -8.16 2.75 6.91
C GLY A 32 -7.11 1.74 6.47
N LEU A 33 -7.43 0.84 5.53
CA LEU A 33 -6.48 -0.18 5.06
C LEU A 33 -5.22 0.44 4.46
N TRP A 34 -5.36 1.42 3.57
CA TRP A 34 -4.21 2.10 2.95
C TRP A 34 -3.32 2.83 3.96
N ARG A 35 -3.93 3.42 4.99
CA ARG A 35 -3.18 4.12 6.05
C ARG A 35 -2.43 3.12 6.92
N ALA A 36 -3.05 1.97 7.22
CA ALA A 36 -2.40 0.88 7.94
C ALA A 36 -1.20 0.31 7.15
N LEU A 37 -1.41 -0.06 5.89
CA LEU A 37 -0.38 -0.64 5.01
C LEU A 37 0.79 0.32 4.76
N LEU A 38 0.49 1.54 4.30
CA LEU A 38 1.54 2.52 4.01
C LEU A 38 2.25 2.99 5.27
N GLY A 39 1.51 3.20 6.36
CA GLY A 39 2.10 3.56 7.65
C GLY A 39 3.04 2.48 8.16
N LEU A 40 2.66 1.20 8.05
CA LEU A 40 3.50 0.08 8.44
C LEU A 40 4.74 -0.03 7.55
N ALA A 41 4.56 0.07 6.23
CA ALA A 41 5.67 0.04 5.29
C ALA A 41 6.69 1.15 5.58
N VAL A 42 6.24 2.39 5.79
CA VAL A 42 7.11 3.51 6.19
C VAL A 42 7.72 3.28 7.56
N GLY A 43 6.95 2.77 8.52
CA GLY A 43 7.39 2.49 9.89
C GLY A 43 8.58 1.54 9.96
N VAL A 44 8.60 0.54 9.08
CA VAL A 44 9.68 -0.46 9.01
C VAL A 44 10.80 -0.01 8.07
N LEU A 45 10.47 0.53 6.91
CA LEU A 45 11.47 0.85 5.88
C LEU A 45 12.27 2.12 6.22
N ALA A 46 11.67 3.15 6.81
CA ALA A 46 12.37 4.41 7.07
C ALA A 46 13.59 4.26 8.00
N PRO A 47 13.53 3.51 9.12
CA PRO A 47 14.71 3.24 9.94
C PRO A 47 15.79 2.45 9.20
N LEU A 48 15.40 1.44 8.40
CA LEU A 48 16.34 0.64 7.61
C LEU A 48 17.04 1.49 6.54
N PHE A 49 16.30 2.37 5.86
CA PHE A 49 16.87 3.31 4.91
C PHE A 49 17.77 4.33 5.60
N GLY A 50 17.36 4.85 6.77
CA GLY A 50 18.19 5.75 7.57
C GLY A 50 19.53 5.11 7.95
N PHE A 51 19.50 3.87 8.41
CA PHE A 51 20.70 3.08 8.69
C PHE A 51 21.56 2.88 7.43
N LEU A 52 20.94 2.45 6.32
CA LEU A 52 21.65 2.16 5.07
C LEU A 52 22.35 3.41 4.50
N VAL A 53 21.63 4.53 4.43
CA VAL A 53 22.18 5.82 4.00
C VAL A 53 23.33 6.22 4.93
N GLY A 54 23.14 6.11 6.24
CA GLY A 54 24.17 6.37 7.24
C GLY A 54 25.43 5.56 7.02
N SER A 55 25.29 4.28 6.70
CA SER A 55 26.43 3.39 6.45
C SER A 55 27.20 3.76 5.17
N ILE A 56 26.52 4.26 4.14
CA ILE A 56 27.14 4.70 2.88
C ILE A 56 27.95 5.98 3.08
N PHE A 57 27.42 6.93 3.86
CA PHE A 57 28.05 8.25 4.07
C PHE A 57 29.02 8.29 5.26
N GLY A 58 28.88 7.40 6.24
CA GLY A 58 29.66 7.37 7.48
C GLY A 58 30.97 6.59 7.41
N ALA A 59 31.21 5.80 6.35
CA ALA A 59 32.46 5.08 6.13
C ALA A 59 33.61 6.04 5.72
N GLY A 60 34.10 6.85 6.67
CA GLY A 60 35.28 7.71 6.48
C GLY A 60 35.13 9.18 6.94
N ALA A 61 33.95 9.59 7.41
CA ALA A 61 33.70 10.96 7.85
C ALA A 61 34.13 11.20 9.32
N THR A 62 35.40 10.98 9.63
CA THR A 62 35.98 11.28 10.95
C THR A 62 36.40 12.75 10.99
N GLY A 63 35.47 13.68 11.17
CA GLY A 63 35.82 15.11 11.04
C GLY A 63 34.93 16.15 11.72
N ASP A 64 33.67 15.86 12.06
CA ASP A 64 32.80 16.82 12.74
C ASP A 64 31.88 16.10 13.74
N SER A 65 31.42 16.84 14.77
CA SER A 65 31.00 16.32 16.08
C SER A 65 29.79 15.37 16.15
N VAL A 66 29.24 14.89 15.01
CA VAL A 66 28.14 13.93 14.99
C VAL A 66 28.32 12.92 13.85
N ASP A 67 28.28 11.64 14.20
CA ASP A 67 28.38 10.52 13.24
C ASP A 67 27.21 10.57 12.24
N PRO A 68 27.47 10.61 10.91
CA PRO A 68 26.44 10.54 9.88
C PRO A 68 25.49 9.36 10.04
N MET A 69 25.99 8.23 10.55
CA MET A 69 25.19 7.03 10.83
C MET A 69 24.12 7.30 11.90
N PHE A 70 24.46 8.05 12.94
CA PHE A 70 23.53 8.40 14.01
C PHE A 70 22.44 9.35 13.49
N LEU A 71 22.82 10.39 12.75
CA LEU A 71 21.87 11.38 12.22
C LEU A 71 20.86 10.76 11.27
N SER A 72 21.32 9.94 10.32
CA SER A 72 20.44 9.32 9.34
C SER A 72 19.53 8.26 9.96
N LEU A 73 20.05 7.47 10.92
CA LEU A 73 19.25 6.52 11.67
C LEU A 73 18.19 7.23 12.51
N PHE A 74 18.57 8.28 13.23
CA PHE A 74 17.65 9.09 14.02
C PHE A 74 16.52 9.66 13.16
N ALA A 75 16.85 10.26 12.01
CA ALA A 75 15.86 10.73 11.05
C ALA A 75 14.94 9.60 10.58
N GLY A 76 15.50 8.43 10.25
CA GLY A 76 14.74 7.24 9.85
C GLY A 76 13.77 6.75 10.94
N ILE A 77 14.20 6.76 12.21
CA ILE A 77 13.37 6.40 13.37
C ILE A 77 12.23 7.39 13.57
N VAL A 78 12.49 8.70 13.46
CA VAL A 78 11.44 9.72 13.60
C VAL A 78 10.39 9.57 12.50
N ILE A 79 10.82 9.43 11.25
CA ILE A 79 9.92 9.20 10.11
C ILE A 79 9.16 7.88 10.28
N GLY A 80 9.85 6.82 10.71
CA GLY A 80 9.25 5.52 10.98
C GLY A 80 8.21 5.57 12.11
N GLY A 81 8.49 6.33 13.17
CA GLY A 81 7.56 6.56 14.28
C GLY A 81 6.28 7.25 13.82
N ILE A 82 6.39 8.27 12.96
CA ILE A 82 5.22 8.91 12.32
C ILE A 82 4.47 7.90 11.47
N GLY A 83 5.16 7.08 10.68
CA GLY A 83 4.57 5.98 9.92
C GLY A 83 3.77 5.02 10.81
N LEU A 84 4.30 4.66 11.97
CA LEU A 84 3.64 3.80 12.95
C LEU A 84 2.37 4.45 13.51
N LEU A 85 2.41 5.74 13.85
CA LEU A 85 1.21 6.48 14.29
C LEU A 85 0.13 6.50 13.20
N VAL A 86 0.52 6.70 11.94
CA VAL A 86 -0.39 6.61 10.79
C VAL A 86 -0.95 5.19 10.67
N ALA A 87 -0.13 4.16 10.84
CA ALA A 87 -0.54 2.76 10.76
C ALA A 87 -1.60 2.43 11.81
N LEU A 88 -1.35 2.83 13.06
CA LEU A 88 -2.27 2.65 14.18
C LEU A 88 -3.58 3.42 13.96
N SER A 89 -3.51 4.65 13.44
CA SER A 89 -4.72 5.42 13.11
C SER A 89 -5.57 4.75 12.01
N GLY A 90 -4.92 4.16 11.01
CA GLY A 90 -5.55 3.39 9.94
C GLY A 90 -6.17 2.10 10.47
N GLY A 91 -5.43 1.35 11.27
CA GLY A 91 -5.87 0.11 11.90
C GLY A 91 -7.04 0.33 12.86
N ALA A 92 -7.00 1.37 13.68
CA ALA A 92 -8.10 1.71 14.59
C ALA A 92 -9.38 2.09 13.82
N ARG A 93 -9.25 2.75 12.67
CA ARG A 93 -10.40 3.08 11.80
C ARG A 93 -10.96 1.84 11.10
N LEU A 94 -10.08 0.94 10.68
CA LEU A 94 -10.43 -0.34 10.07
C LEU A 94 -11.16 -1.26 11.06
N TRP A 95 -10.63 -1.39 12.28
CA TRP A 95 -11.22 -2.17 13.35
C TRP A 95 -12.63 -1.68 13.71
N ARG A 96 -12.82 -0.35 13.81
CA ARG A 96 -14.16 0.24 14.02
C ARG A 96 -15.14 -0.02 12.87
N HIS A 97 -14.64 -0.19 11.64
CA HIS A 97 -15.50 -0.48 10.49
C HIS A 97 -16.06 -1.90 10.55
N PHE A 98 -15.20 -2.89 10.85
CA PHE A 98 -15.62 -4.29 10.97
C PHE A 98 -16.51 -4.54 12.20
N HIS A 99 -16.17 -3.97 13.36
CA HIS A 99 -17.00 -4.12 14.57
C HIS A 99 -18.41 -3.53 14.46
N ARG A 100 -18.63 -2.58 13.53
CA ARG A 100 -19.99 -2.07 13.25
C ARG A 100 -20.80 -3.02 12.37
N GLN A 101 -20.16 -3.80 11.51
CA GLN A 101 -20.84 -4.77 10.66
C GLN A 101 -21.28 -5.99 11.47
N ASP A 102 -20.42 -6.47 12.36
CA ASP A 102 -20.72 -7.59 13.27
C ASP A 102 -21.95 -7.30 14.17
N ALA A 103 -22.12 -6.04 14.60
CA ALA A 103 -23.27 -5.62 15.40
C ALA A 103 -24.60 -5.65 14.62
N VAL A 104 -24.59 -5.17 13.36
CA VAL A 104 -25.80 -5.09 12.51
C VAL A 104 -26.29 -6.48 12.10
N GLU A 105 -25.38 -7.42 11.80
CA GLU A 105 -25.74 -8.79 11.42
C GLU A 105 -26.35 -9.59 12.60
N SER A 106 -25.97 -9.25 13.83
CA SER A 106 -26.56 -9.85 15.04
C SER A 106 -27.96 -9.33 15.40
N GLU A 107 -28.35 -8.15 14.92
CA GLU A 107 -29.70 -7.58 15.10
C GLU A 107 -30.71 -8.11 14.08
N ASP A 108 -30.28 -8.44 12.85
CA ASP A 108 -31.16 -8.95 11.78
C ASP A 108 -31.49 -10.46 11.91
N SER A 109 -30.77 -11.18 12.78
CA SER A 109 -31.01 -12.61 13.08
C SER A 109 -31.97 -12.86 14.26
N ARG A 110 -32.69 -11.84 14.74
CA ARG A 110 -33.54 -11.90 15.94
C ARG A 110 -34.98 -11.50 15.67
#